data_AF-A0A6A7B879-F1
#
_entry.id   AF-A0A6A7B879-F1
#
_cell.length_a   1.000
_cell.length_b   1.000
_cell.length_c   1.000
_cell.angle_alpha   90.00
_cell.angle_beta   90.00
_cell.angle_gamma   90.00
#
_symmetry.space_group_name_H-M   'P 1'
#
loop_
_entity.id
_entity.type
_entity.pdbx_description
1 polymer ?
#
loop_
_entity_poly.entity_id
_entity_poly.type
_entity_poly.pdbx_seq_one_letter_code
_entity_poly.pdbx_strand_id
1 'polypeptide(L)'
;MLVAKFILFASTTVAFSLPDVSSILPIFARKNGNAGSCPSVWNDVSRELTSKFLSNGQCNPDARATIRLVFHDCGAWNIAQGAKGGCDGSLILSDELNRNENKGLANIAGYIQSLATKYKVGVADMVVFAGNHATVTCPGGPQVQTYVGRKDSSTPAPDGLLPDVNAPAAELYQLFQDKGFSARDLAALLGAHSTSNQFNFNTSSAAVGLPQDSTPGVWDVKYYGETLKPVKGVVVFPSDAKLAVHPTVGKEFQGFVDNQGKWNGKFAEAMGKMTLFGSSGTNGLVDCTGALPKSTNVKREMRGMPLFAPRH
;
A
#
# COMPACT_ATOMS: atom_id res chain seq x y z
N MET A 1 -22.97 23.44 78.79
CA MET A 1 -21.80 22.70 78.27
C MET A 1 -22.26 21.83 77.10
N LEU A 2 -22.05 22.29 75.87
CA LEU A 2 -22.23 21.46 74.67
C LEU A 2 -21.15 21.90 73.67
N VAL A 3 -20.16 21.03 73.47
CA VAL A 3 -18.98 21.30 72.64
C VAL A 3 -19.31 20.93 71.19
N ALA A 4 -19.28 21.92 70.29
CA ALA A 4 -19.40 21.70 68.86
C ALA A 4 -18.10 21.10 68.30
N LYS A 5 -18.18 19.91 67.70
CA LYS A 5 -17.07 19.28 66.95
C LYS A 5 -17.20 19.66 65.47
N PHE A 6 -16.25 20.43 64.96
CA PHE A 6 -16.04 20.62 63.53
C PHE A 6 -15.26 19.43 62.97
N ILE A 7 -15.81 18.77 61.93
CA ILE A 7 -15.12 17.73 61.17
C ILE A 7 -14.53 18.38 59.92
N LEU A 8 -13.19 18.44 59.84
CA LEU A 8 -12.44 18.83 58.66
C LEU A 8 -12.34 17.63 57.71
N PHE A 9 -12.83 17.74 56.48
CA PHE A 9 -12.54 16.77 55.42
C PHE A 9 -11.22 17.14 54.73
N ALA A 10 -10.19 16.29 54.90
CA ALA A 10 -8.94 16.39 54.15
C ALA A 10 -9.11 15.72 52.78
N SER A 11 -8.98 16.49 51.69
CA SER A 11 -8.99 15.99 50.32
C SER A 11 -7.58 15.56 49.92
N THR A 12 -7.32 14.26 49.84
CA THR A 12 -6.05 13.73 49.33
C THR A 12 -6.08 13.68 47.81
N THR A 13 -5.40 14.62 47.15
CA THR A 13 -5.10 14.54 45.72
C THR A 13 -3.99 13.51 45.50
N VAL A 14 -4.32 12.38 44.85
CA VAL A 14 -3.31 11.42 44.39
C VAL A 14 -2.77 11.93 43.06
N ALA A 15 -1.49 12.34 43.04
CA ALA A 15 -0.78 12.67 41.81
C ALA A 15 -0.45 11.37 41.06
N PHE A 16 -1.09 11.15 39.91
CA PHE A 16 -0.70 10.09 38.99
C PHE A 16 0.62 10.50 38.32
N SER A 17 1.72 9.90 38.74
CA SER A 17 2.98 9.96 38.00
C SER A 17 2.84 9.07 36.77
N LEU A 18 2.75 9.68 35.59
CA LEU A 18 2.86 8.95 34.33
C LEU A 18 4.28 8.38 34.23
N PRO A 19 4.45 7.12 33.77
CA PRO A 19 5.78 6.57 33.53
C PRO A 19 6.46 7.38 32.42
N ASP A 20 7.76 7.64 32.61
CA ASP A 20 8.61 8.32 31.64
C ASP A 20 8.71 7.47 30.36
N VAL A 21 7.94 7.87 29.35
CA VAL A 21 7.85 7.24 28.03
C VAL A 21 9.03 7.60 27.12
N SER A 22 10.06 8.26 27.63
CA SER A 22 11.23 8.66 26.84
C SER A 22 12.02 7.47 26.24
N SER A 23 11.75 6.23 26.68
CA SER A 23 12.36 5.00 26.16
C SER A 23 11.61 4.33 24.99
N ILE A 24 10.38 4.76 24.67
CA ILE A 24 9.55 4.17 23.58
C ILE A 24 9.61 5.00 22.28
N LEU A 25 10.26 6.17 22.33
CA LEU A 25 10.33 7.11 21.20
C LEU A 25 11.31 6.77 20.05
N PRO A 26 12.26 5.80 20.09
CA PRO A 26 13.19 5.67 18.96
C PRO A 26 12.64 4.83 17.78
N ILE A 27 11.43 4.29 17.84
CA ILE A 27 10.85 3.54 16.70
C ILE A 27 10.19 4.48 15.66
N PHE A 28 9.73 5.66 16.09
CA PHE A 28 9.13 6.69 15.21
C PHE A 28 9.88 8.02 15.20
N ALA A 29 11.04 8.10 15.87
CA ALA A 29 11.96 9.19 15.61
C ALA A 29 12.30 9.16 14.13
N ARG A 30 11.91 10.22 13.39
CA ARG A 30 12.54 10.58 12.12
C ARG A 30 14.03 10.70 12.41
N LYS A 31 14.76 9.58 12.33
CA LYS A 31 16.16 9.64 11.96
C LYS A 31 16.09 10.25 10.57
N ASN A 32 16.40 11.54 10.50
CA ASN A 32 16.87 12.14 9.27
C ASN A 32 17.99 11.22 8.80
N GLY A 33 17.66 10.31 7.88
CA GLY A 33 18.65 9.50 7.21
C GLY A 33 19.68 10.49 6.69
N ASN A 34 20.94 10.28 7.03
CA ASN A 34 22.04 11.03 6.44
C ASN A 34 22.03 10.69 4.94
N ALA A 35 21.31 11.46 4.14
CA ALA A 35 21.09 11.24 2.72
C ALA A 35 20.65 12.57 2.11
N GLY A 36 21.16 12.93 0.93
CA GLY A 36 20.92 14.23 0.30
C GLY A 36 19.44 14.57 0.12
N SER A 37 19.14 15.82 -0.23
CA SER A 37 17.78 16.22 -0.59
C SER A 37 17.22 15.32 -1.68
N CYS A 38 15.94 14.93 -1.59
CA CYS A 38 15.25 14.19 -2.65
C CYS A 38 15.52 14.83 -4.02
N PRO A 39 16.06 14.07 -5.00
CA PRO A 39 16.36 14.62 -6.32
C PRO A 39 15.13 15.28 -6.95
N SER A 40 15.28 16.51 -7.46
CA SER A 40 14.16 17.32 -7.95
C SER A 40 13.39 16.67 -9.10
N VAL A 41 14.01 15.74 -9.83
CA VAL A 41 13.39 14.93 -10.88
C VAL A 41 12.13 14.20 -10.40
N TRP A 42 12.07 13.80 -9.12
CA TRP A 42 10.90 13.12 -8.55
C TRP A 42 9.66 14.03 -8.46
N ASN A 43 9.85 15.36 -8.42
CA ASN A 43 8.72 16.29 -8.52
C ASN A 43 8.13 16.29 -9.94
N ASP A 44 8.96 16.10 -10.97
CA ASP A 44 8.52 16.06 -12.36
C ASP A 44 7.80 14.73 -12.65
N VAL A 45 8.40 13.63 -12.17
CA VAL A 45 7.76 12.30 -12.16
C VAL A 45 6.40 12.34 -11.47
N SER A 46 6.29 12.97 -10.29
CA SER A 46 5.01 13.06 -9.58
C SER A 46 3.94 13.81 -10.37
N ARG A 47 4.27 14.92 -11.05
CA ARG A 47 3.28 15.64 -11.87
C ARG A 47 2.78 14.78 -13.03
N GLU A 48 3.66 14.02 -13.66
CA GLU A 48 3.30 13.11 -14.74
C GLU A 48 2.42 11.95 -14.26
N LEU A 49 2.80 11.31 -13.14
CA LEU A 49 2.03 10.22 -12.54
C LEU A 49 0.64 10.69 -12.05
N THR A 50 0.55 11.88 -11.48
CA THR A 50 -0.75 12.48 -11.09
C THR A 50 -1.68 12.60 -12.30
N SER A 51 -1.14 13.09 -13.43
CA SER A 51 -1.90 13.22 -14.68
C SER A 51 -2.26 11.85 -15.27
N LYS A 52 -1.38 10.86 -15.11
CA LYS A 52 -1.56 9.50 -15.62
C LYS A 52 -2.61 8.70 -14.84
N PHE A 53 -2.72 8.89 -13.53
CA PHE A 53 -3.48 7.99 -12.65
C PHE A 53 -4.92 8.40 -12.38
N LEU A 54 -5.32 9.63 -12.73
CA LEU A 54 -6.68 10.12 -12.53
C LEU A 54 -7.49 10.17 -13.83
N SER A 55 -8.72 9.70 -13.76
CA SER A 55 -9.74 9.98 -14.76
C SER A 55 -11.07 10.25 -14.06
N ASN A 56 -11.73 11.37 -14.40
CA ASN A 56 -12.99 11.80 -13.77
C ASN A 56 -12.94 11.86 -12.22
N GLY A 57 -11.79 12.24 -11.66
CA GLY A 57 -11.60 12.34 -10.21
C GLY A 57 -11.55 10.99 -9.48
N GLN A 58 -11.35 9.89 -10.19
CA GLN A 58 -11.19 8.53 -9.65
C GLN A 58 -9.84 7.93 -10.10
N CYS A 59 -9.35 6.95 -9.35
CA CYS A 59 -8.19 6.18 -9.79
C CYS A 59 -8.55 5.33 -11.01
N ASN A 60 -7.83 5.53 -12.10
CA ASN A 60 -8.09 4.86 -13.36
C ASN A 60 -7.42 3.46 -13.41
N PRO A 61 -7.60 2.69 -14.50
CA PRO A 61 -6.98 1.36 -14.60
C PRO A 61 -5.46 1.33 -14.44
N ASP A 62 -4.74 2.36 -14.89
CA ASP A 62 -3.28 2.44 -14.77
C ASP A 62 -2.83 2.60 -13.33
N ALA A 63 -3.54 3.40 -12.54
CA ALA A 63 -3.30 3.56 -11.11
C ALA A 63 -3.44 2.21 -10.38
N ARG A 64 -4.56 1.51 -10.64
CA ARG A 64 -4.85 0.19 -10.05
C ARG A 64 -3.81 -0.86 -10.45
N ALA A 65 -3.42 -0.87 -11.71
CA ALA A 65 -2.37 -1.76 -12.21
C ALA A 65 -1.00 -1.45 -11.58
N THR A 66 -0.69 -0.17 -11.32
CA THR A 66 0.58 0.23 -10.69
C THR A 66 0.63 -0.13 -9.21
N ILE A 67 -0.50 -0.04 -8.48
CA ILE A 67 -0.62 -0.53 -7.09
C ILE A 67 -0.33 -2.04 -7.03
N ARG A 68 -0.84 -2.81 -8.00
CA ARG A 68 -0.49 -4.23 -8.13
C ARG A 68 1.00 -4.42 -8.50
N LEU A 69 1.51 -3.66 -9.46
CA LEU A 69 2.88 -3.80 -9.97
C LEU A 69 3.92 -3.74 -8.84
N VAL A 70 3.81 -2.76 -7.93
CA VAL A 70 4.75 -2.63 -6.81
C VAL A 70 4.69 -3.81 -5.83
N PHE A 71 3.50 -4.41 -5.61
CA PHE A 71 3.39 -5.65 -4.84
C PHE A 71 4.06 -6.81 -5.56
N HIS A 72 3.92 -6.92 -6.88
CA HIS A 72 4.48 -8.04 -7.63
C HIS A 72 6.01 -7.95 -7.77
N ASP A 73 6.60 -6.76 -7.77
CA ASP A 73 8.06 -6.58 -7.72
C ASP A 73 8.58 -6.87 -6.29
N CYS A 74 8.11 -6.12 -5.31
CA CYS A 74 8.58 -6.24 -3.92
C CYS A 74 8.20 -7.56 -3.25
N GLY A 75 7.03 -8.10 -3.58
CA GLY A 75 6.36 -9.17 -2.85
C GLY A 75 7.02 -10.52 -3.00
N ALA A 76 7.87 -10.75 -4.01
CA ALA A 76 8.63 -11.99 -4.18
C ALA A 76 9.87 -12.09 -3.25
N TRP A 77 9.91 -11.29 -2.18
CA TRP A 77 10.95 -11.32 -1.14
C TRP A 77 10.51 -12.09 0.12
N ASN A 78 11.46 -12.58 0.92
CA ASN A 78 11.26 -13.04 2.29
C ASN A 78 12.53 -12.83 3.14
N ILE A 79 12.44 -12.98 4.47
CA ILE A 79 13.55 -12.70 5.40
C ILE A 79 14.81 -13.51 5.07
N ALA A 80 14.66 -14.75 4.61
CA ALA A 80 15.78 -15.63 4.29
C ALA A 80 16.65 -15.11 3.12
N GLN A 81 16.12 -14.26 2.26
CA GLN A 81 16.86 -13.64 1.16
C GLN A 81 17.76 -12.47 1.60
N GLY A 82 17.50 -11.88 2.77
CA GLY A 82 18.27 -10.73 3.27
C GLY A 82 18.19 -9.53 2.32
N ALA A 83 19.33 -8.92 1.98
CA ALA A 83 19.41 -7.77 1.07
C ALA A 83 19.53 -8.15 -0.42
N LYS A 84 18.86 -9.23 -0.83
CA LYS A 84 18.77 -9.71 -2.22
C LYS A 84 17.30 -9.85 -2.63
N GLY A 85 16.98 -9.56 -3.89
CA GLY A 85 15.60 -9.57 -4.40
C GLY A 85 14.75 -8.42 -3.84
N GLY A 86 13.43 -8.56 -3.88
CA GLY A 86 12.50 -7.56 -3.34
C GLY A 86 12.27 -6.41 -4.29
N CYS A 87 12.28 -5.18 -3.78
CA CYS A 87 11.95 -4.00 -4.60
C CYS A 87 13.12 -3.59 -5.51
N ASP A 88 13.58 -4.46 -6.39
CA ASP A 88 14.80 -4.26 -7.19
C ASP A 88 14.51 -4.09 -8.69
N GLY A 89 13.23 -3.96 -9.06
CA GLY A 89 12.80 -3.78 -10.45
C GLY A 89 12.94 -5.05 -11.30
N SER A 90 13.30 -6.18 -10.70
CA SER A 90 13.48 -7.46 -11.39
C SER A 90 12.23 -7.92 -12.11
N LEU A 91 11.03 -7.57 -11.62
CA LEU A 91 9.78 -7.85 -12.32
C LEU A 91 9.80 -7.34 -13.77
N ILE A 92 10.35 -6.15 -13.99
CA ILE A 92 10.39 -5.47 -15.30
C ILE A 92 11.69 -5.77 -16.05
N LEU A 93 12.80 -5.90 -15.32
CA LEU A 93 14.15 -6.03 -15.88
C LEU A 93 14.58 -7.48 -16.17
N SER A 94 13.74 -8.45 -15.85
CA SER A 94 13.97 -9.88 -16.10
C SER A 94 12.82 -10.51 -16.93
N ASP A 95 12.67 -11.82 -16.86
CA ASP A 95 11.62 -12.59 -17.53
C ASP A 95 10.37 -12.85 -16.66
N GLU A 96 10.30 -12.27 -15.46
CA GLU A 96 9.21 -12.48 -14.50
C GLU A 96 7.81 -12.12 -15.03
N LEU A 97 7.69 -11.13 -15.91
CA LEU A 97 6.40 -10.78 -16.54
C LEU A 97 5.77 -11.93 -17.36
N ASN A 98 6.56 -12.93 -17.75
CA ASN A 98 6.07 -14.12 -18.46
C ASN A 98 5.40 -15.14 -17.52
N ARG A 99 5.57 -15.00 -16.20
CA ARG A 99 5.00 -15.92 -15.22
C ARG A 99 3.49 -15.71 -15.07
N ASN A 100 2.78 -16.77 -14.71
CA ASN A 100 1.31 -16.78 -14.70
C ASN A 100 0.74 -15.77 -13.69
N GLU A 101 1.35 -15.66 -12.52
CA GLU A 101 0.99 -14.75 -11.44
C GLU A 101 1.15 -13.27 -11.83
N ASN A 102 1.98 -12.97 -12.85
CA ASN A 102 2.24 -11.61 -13.32
C ASN A 102 1.41 -11.21 -14.55
N LYS A 103 0.52 -12.10 -15.03
CA LYS A 103 -0.36 -11.83 -16.19
C LYS A 103 -1.12 -10.51 -16.05
N GLY A 104 -1.13 -9.75 -17.13
CA GLY A 104 -1.78 -8.43 -17.23
C GLY A 104 -0.94 -7.24 -16.77
N LEU A 105 0.28 -7.44 -16.25
CA LEU A 105 1.16 -6.32 -15.84
C LEU A 105 2.02 -5.75 -16.97
N ALA A 106 2.15 -6.43 -18.12
CA ALA A 106 3.08 -6.05 -19.18
C ALA A 106 2.89 -4.61 -19.68
N ASN A 107 1.65 -4.16 -19.90
CA ASN A 107 1.37 -2.81 -20.39
C ASN A 107 1.81 -1.72 -19.40
N ILE A 108 1.45 -1.87 -18.12
CA ILE A 108 1.81 -0.88 -17.11
C ILE A 108 3.32 -0.93 -16.80
N ALA A 109 3.92 -2.12 -16.78
CA ALA A 109 5.36 -2.31 -16.63
C ALA A 109 6.15 -1.58 -17.74
N GLY A 110 5.73 -1.72 -19.00
CA GLY A 110 6.34 -1.00 -20.12
C GLY A 110 6.24 0.52 -19.98
N TYR A 111 5.10 1.03 -19.50
CA TYR A 111 4.96 2.47 -19.20
C TYR A 111 5.90 2.93 -18.08
N ILE A 112 5.94 2.19 -16.96
CA ILE A 112 6.84 2.48 -15.82
C ILE A 112 8.31 2.45 -16.24
N GLN A 113 8.72 1.47 -17.06
CA GLN A 113 10.07 1.41 -17.61
C GLN A 113 10.39 2.60 -18.52
N SER A 114 9.42 3.04 -19.34
CA SER A 114 9.58 4.19 -20.22
C SER A 114 9.76 5.50 -19.42
N LEU A 115 9.06 5.65 -18.29
CA LEU A 115 9.25 6.78 -17.39
C LEU A 115 10.63 6.75 -16.74
N ALA A 116 11.07 5.58 -16.25
CA ALA A 116 12.40 5.44 -15.66
C ALA A 116 13.49 5.87 -16.67
N THR A 117 13.36 5.44 -17.92
CA THR A 117 14.25 5.83 -19.03
C THR A 117 14.18 7.34 -19.33
N LYS A 118 12.96 7.89 -19.45
CA LYS A 118 12.72 9.32 -19.73
C LYS A 118 13.38 10.23 -18.68
N TYR A 119 13.21 9.88 -17.41
CA TYR A 119 13.70 10.67 -16.27
C TYR A 119 15.11 10.26 -15.81
N LYS A 120 15.72 9.26 -16.45
CA LYS A 120 17.08 8.77 -16.14
C LYS A 120 17.21 8.34 -14.67
N VAL A 121 16.24 7.61 -14.17
CA VAL A 121 16.22 7.00 -12.83
C VAL A 121 16.15 5.47 -12.94
N GLY A 122 16.48 4.77 -11.86
CA GLY A 122 16.37 3.31 -11.81
C GLY A 122 14.92 2.83 -11.93
N VAL A 123 14.73 1.67 -12.54
CA VAL A 123 13.41 1.03 -12.66
C VAL A 123 12.88 0.63 -11.30
N ALA A 124 13.73 0.12 -10.39
CA ALA A 124 13.37 -0.25 -9.03
C ALA A 124 12.73 0.92 -8.26
N ASP A 125 13.38 2.09 -8.32
CA ASP A 125 12.86 3.30 -7.68
C ASP A 125 11.60 3.80 -8.35
N MET A 126 11.51 3.73 -9.69
CA MET A 126 10.30 4.14 -10.42
C MET A 126 9.10 3.25 -10.07
N VAL A 127 9.28 1.93 -9.93
CA VAL A 127 8.23 0.99 -9.50
C VAL A 127 7.69 1.37 -8.13
N VAL A 128 8.58 1.54 -7.13
CA VAL A 128 8.17 1.88 -5.76
C VAL A 128 7.52 3.27 -5.70
N PHE A 129 8.15 4.27 -6.31
CA PHE A 129 7.62 5.63 -6.29
C PHE A 129 6.26 5.69 -6.97
N ALA A 130 6.10 5.05 -8.13
CA ALA A 130 4.84 5.05 -8.86
C ALA A 130 3.74 4.25 -8.13
N GLY A 131 4.09 3.13 -7.48
CA GLY A 131 3.16 2.36 -6.65
C GLY A 131 2.58 3.18 -5.49
N ASN A 132 3.46 3.77 -4.67
CA ASN A 132 3.05 4.61 -3.55
C ASN A 132 2.34 5.89 -4.02
N HIS A 133 2.76 6.45 -5.17
CA HIS A 133 2.10 7.59 -5.80
C HIS A 133 0.67 7.25 -6.24
N ALA A 134 0.47 6.09 -6.87
CA ALA A 134 -0.84 5.62 -7.28
C ALA A 134 -1.77 5.52 -6.07
N THR A 135 -1.32 4.91 -4.96
CA THR A 135 -2.09 4.85 -3.70
C THR A 135 -2.56 6.22 -3.24
N VAL A 136 -1.66 7.20 -3.06
CA VAL A 136 -2.06 8.53 -2.54
C VAL A 136 -2.86 9.36 -3.55
N THR A 137 -2.75 9.03 -4.84
CA THR A 137 -3.51 9.68 -5.91
C THR A 137 -4.96 9.20 -5.94
N CYS A 138 -5.22 7.93 -5.57
CA CYS A 138 -6.57 7.43 -5.42
C CYS A 138 -7.35 8.28 -4.39
N PRO A 139 -8.60 8.67 -4.67
CA PRO A 139 -9.44 9.39 -3.71
C PRO A 139 -9.55 8.64 -2.38
N GLY A 140 -9.07 9.24 -1.29
CA GLY A 140 -9.07 8.60 0.05
C GLY A 140 -7.75 7.89 0.41
N GLY A 141 -6.81 7.82 -0.53
CA GLY A 141 -5.52 7.15 -0.39
C GLY A 141 -4.59 7.79 0.65
N PRO A 142 -3.90 6.99 1.49
CA PRO A 142 -2.90 7.51 2.41
C PRO A 142 -1.57 7.82 1.69
N GLN A 143 -0.78 8.72 2.27
CA GLN A 143 0.61 8.88 1.88
C GLN A 143 1.45 7.77 2.52
N VAL A 144 2.22 7.06 1.70
CA VAL A 144 3.19 6.04 2.15
C VAL A 144 4.58 6.65 2.20
N GLN A 145 5.32 6.39 3.28
CA GLN A 145 6.73 6.79 3.37
C GLN A 145 7.52 6.17 2.22
N THR A 146 8.14 7.01 1.39
CA THR A 146 8.73 6.59 0.12
C THR A 146 10.19 7.00 0.06
N TYR A 147 11.04 6.01 -0.17
CA TYR A 147 12.48 6.18 -0.33
C TYR A 147 12.91 5.84 -1.76
N VAL A 148 14.01 6.43 -2.21
CA VAL A 148 14.68 6.15 -3.49
C VAL A 148 16.16 5.90 -3.26
N GLY A 149 16.85 5.31 -4.23
CA GLY A 149 18.26 4.90 -4.15
C GLY A 149 18.47 3.39 -4.31
N ARG A 150 17.47 2.66 -4.81
CA ARG A 150 17.58 1.21 -5.01
C ARG A 150 18.46 0.90 -6.21
N LYS A 151 19.11 -0.25 -6.16
CA LYS A 151 19.89 -0.77 -7.27
C LYS A 151 19.00 -1.68 -8.11
N ASP A 152 18.92 -1.36 -9.40
CA ASP A 152 18.25 -2.21 -10.39
C ASP A 152 18.90 -3.61 -10.46
N SER A 153 18.06 -4.62 -10.59
CA SER A 153 18.44 -6.03 -10.73
C SER A 153 17.76 -6.64 -11.94
N SER A 154 18.53 -7.35 -12.77
CA SER A 154 17.99 -8.22 -13.82
C SER A 154 17.98 -9.70 -13.41
N THR A 155 18.28 -9.99 -12.13
CA THR A 155 18.14 -11.34 -11.59
C THR A 155 16.68 -11.56 -11.21
N PRO A 156 15.99 -12.54 -11.81
CA PRO A 156 14.58 -12.76 -11.51
C PRO A 156 14.39 -13.23 -10.07
N ALA A 157 13.30 -12.81 -9.44
CA ALA A 157 12.92 -13.26 -8.11
C ALA A 157 12.59 -14.77 -8.10
N PRO A 158 12.76 -15.48 -6.96
CA PRO A 158 12.40 -16.89 -6.87
C PRO A 158 10.90 -17.15 -7.09
N ASP A 159 10.56 -18.28 -7.70
CA ASP A 159 9.18 -18.72 -7.86
C ASP A 159 8.51 -19.05 -6.51
N GLY A 160 7.17 -18.99 -6.49
CA GLY A 160 6.37 -19.44 -5.33
C GLY A 160 6.35 -18.49 -4.14
N LEU A 161 6.89 -17.27 -4.27
CA LEU A 161 6.91 -16.27 -3.20
C LEU A 161 5.80 -15.22 -3.29
N LEU A 162 4.97 -15.27 -4.34
CA LEU A 162 3.74 -14.49 -4.49
C LEU A 162 2.51 -15.35 -4.15
N PRO A 163 1.45 -14.77 -3.56
CA PRO A 163 0.27 -15.51 -3.15
C PRO A 163 -0.58 -15.98 -4.34
N ASP A 164 -1.06 -17.22 -4.28
CA ASP A 164 -2.06 -17.74 -5.22
C ASP A 164 -3.49 -17.44 -4.74
N VAL A 165 -4.36 -17.09 -5.69
CA VAL A 165 -5.76 -16.70 -5.47
C VAL A 165 -6.63 -17.84 -4.89
N ASN A 166 -6.19 -19.10 -5.01
CA ASN A 166 -6.89 -20.28 -4.50
C ASN A 166 -6.24 -20.89 -3.26
N ALA A 167 -5.07 -20.39 -2.83
CA ALA A 167 -4.32 -20.98 -1.72
C ALA A 167 -5.12 -20.99 -0.40
N PRO A 168 -4.83 -21.96 0.51
CA PRO A 168 -5.37 -21.95 1.87
C PRO A 168 -4.94 -20.71 2.65
N ALA A 169 -5.83 -20.18 3.49
CA ALA A 169 -5.52 -19.00 4.31
C ALA A 169 -4.32 -19.20 5.25
N ALA A 170 -4.10 -20.42 5.75
CA ALA A 170 -2.95 -20.73 6.61
C ALA A 170 -1.62 -20.60 5.86
N GLU A 171 -1.57 -21.09 4.61
CA GLU A 171 -0.39 -20.96 3.75
C GLU A 171 -0.13 -19.51 3.35
N LEU A 172 -1.20 -18.77 3.00
CA LEU A 172 -1.09 -17.33 2.71
C LEU A 172 -0.63 -16.54 3.92
N TYR A 173 -1.11 -16.86 5.11
CA TYR A 173 -0.67 -16.20 6.33
C TYR A 173 0.81 -16.52 6.61
N GLN A 174 1.21 -17.79 6.53
CA GLN A 174 2.61 -18.19 6.69
C GLN A 174 3.52 -17.50 5.68
N LEU A 175 3.11 -17.42 4.41
CA LEU A 175 3.84 -16.73 3.34
C LEU A 175 4.16 -15.28 3.72
N PHE A 176 3.21 -14.56 4.35
CA PHE A 176 3.43 -13.19 4.81
C PHE A 176 4.23 -13.12 6.11
N GLN A 177 4.09 -14.09 7.01
CA GLN A 177 4.96 -14.18 8.21
C GLN A 177 6.42 -14.36 7.82
N ASP A 178 6.72 -15.10 6.75
CA ASP A 178 8.08 -15.28 6.23
C ASP A 178 8.66 -13.98 5.65
N LYS A 179 7.81 -13.00 5.30
CA LYS A 179 8.19 -11.62 4.92
C LYS A 179 8.30 -10.69 6.14
N GLY A 180 8.07 -11.24 7.34
CA GLY A 180 8.03 -10.51 8.60
C GLY A 180 6.72 -9.75 8.84
N PHE A 181 5.65 -10.02 8.09
CA PHE A 181 4.36 -9.35 8.30
C PHE A 181 3.52 -10.05 9.37
N SER A 182 2.83 -9.23 10.17
CA SER A 182 1.81 -9.69 11.11
C SER A 182 0.49 -9.98 10.38
N ALA A 183 -0.45 -10.64 11.07
CA ALA A 183 -1.82 -10.82 10.57
C ALA A 183 -2.50 -9.48 10.21
N ARG A 184 -2.20 -8.43 10.98
CA ARG A 184 -2.73 -7.09 10.77
C ARG A 184 -2.12 -6.38 9.57
N ASP A 185 -0.84 -6.63 9.28
CA ASP A 185 -0.19 -6.14 8.07
C ASP A 185 -0.81 -6.79 6.83
N LEU A 186 -0.97 -8.13 6.84
CA LEU A 186 -1.63 -8.86 5.75
C LEU A 186 -3.06 -8.37 5.53
N ALA A 187 -3.88 -8.28 6.58
CA ALA A 187 -5.24 -7.77 6.48
C ALA A 187 -5.31 -6.32 5.95
N ALA A 188 -4.33 -5.48 6.29
CA ALA A 188 -4.26 -4.11 5.77
C ALA A 188 -3.89 -4.09 4.29
N LEU A 189 -2.86 -4.85 3.88
CA LEU A 189 -2.40 -4.92 2.48
C LEU A 189 -3.46 -5.49 1.53
N LEU A 190 -4.27 -6.46 1.97
CA LEU A 190 -5.42 -6.96 1.20
C LEU A 190 -6.39 -5.84 0.80
N GLY A 191 -6.51 -4.78 1.61
CA GLY A 191 -7.38 -3.64 1.33
C GLY A 191 -7.06 -2.92 0.02
N ALA A 192 -5.86 -3.09 -0.55
CA ALA A 192 -5.54 -2.58 -1.90
C ALA A 192 -6.53 -3.09 -2.97
N HIS A 193 -7.21 -4.20 -2.72
CA HIS A 193 -8.30 -4.71 -3.56
C HIS A 193 -9.54 -3.79 -3.59
N SER A 194 -9.65 -2.78 -2.72
CA SER A 194 -10.66 -1.72 -2.87
C SER A 194 -10.47 -0.91 -4.16
N THR A 195 -9.25 -0.88 -4.69
CA THR A 195 -8.95 -0.24 -5.97
C THR A 195 -8.44 -1.26 -6.98
N SER A 196 -9.26 -2.26 -7.33
CA SER A 196 -8.86 -3.27 -8.33
C SER A 196 -10.01 -3.78 -9.22
N ASN A 197 -9.61 -4.42 -10.33
CA ASN A 197 -10.45 -5.23 -11.20
C ASN A 197 -9.70 -6.51 -11.54
N GLN A 198 -10.41 -7.63 -11.73
CA GLN A 198 -9.80 -8.88 -12.20
C GLN A 198 -10.03 -9.08 -13.71
N PHE A 199 -9.01 -9.60 -14.40
CA PHE A 199 -9.10 -9.93 -15.83
C PHE A 199 -8.66 -11.36 -16.15
N ASN A 200 -7.87 -11.99 -15.28
CA ASN A 200 -7.19 -13.26 -15.55
C ASN A 200 -7.60 -14.40 -14.60
N PHE A 201 -8.38 -14.12 -13.55
CA PHE A 201 -8.84 -15.15 -12.61
C PHE A 201 -10.11 -15.83 -13.15
N ASN A 202 -11.13 -15.04 -13.48
CA ASN A 202 -12.34 -15.50 -14.11
C ASN A 202 -12.50 -14.80 -15.46
N THR A 203 -12.16 -15.52 -16.52
CA THR A 203 -12.13 -15.02 -17.91
C THR A 203 -13.47 -15.16 -18.63
N SER A 204 -14.53 -15.63 -17.95
CA SER A 204 -15.86 -15.66 -18.55
C SER A 204 -16.32 -14.24 -18.91
N SER A 205 -17.09 -14.12 -20.00
CA SER A 205 -17.59 -12.83 -20.50
C SER A 205 -18.43 -12.07 -19.48
N ALA A 206 -19.07 -12.77 -18.55
CA ALA A 206 -19.86 -12.17 -17.48
C ALA A 206 -19.03 -11.64 -16.30
N ALA A 207 -17.77 -12.09 -16.15
CA ALA A 207 -16.95 -11.81 -14.98
C ALA A 207 -15.68 -11.01 -15.29
N VAL A 208 -15.15 -11.09 -16.51
CA VAL A 208 -13.94 -10.36 -16.91
C VAL A 208 -14.12 -8.85 -16.67
N GLY A 209 -13.15 -8.24 -16.00
CA GLY A 209 -13.17 -6.83 -15.62
C GLY A 209 -13.99 -6.51 -14.36
N LEU A 210 -14.62 -7.47 -13.70
CA LEU A 210 -15.33 -7.20 -12.45
C LEU A 210 -14.38 -6.70 -11.34
N PRO A 211 -14.80 -5.71 -10.54
CA PRO A 211 -14.07 -5.22 -9.37
C PRO A 211 -14.25 -6.10 -8.14
N GLN A 212 -13.38 -5.92 -7.15
CA GLN A 212 -13.46 -6.61 -5.85
C GLN A 212 -14.36 -5.90 -4.84
N ASP A 213 -14.74 -4.65 -5.13
CA ASP A 213 -15.77 -3.92 -4.41
C ASP A 213 -16.61 -3.04 -5.36
N SER A 214 -17.64 -2.38 -4.83
CA SER A 214 -18.56 -1.55 -5.60
C SER A 214 -18.00 -0.18 -6.02
N THR A 215 -16.78 0.17 -5.60
CA THR A 215 -16.16 1.49 -5.79
C THR A 215 -14.68 1.39 -6.19
N PRO A 216 -14.33 0.65 -7.26
CA PRO A 216 -12.94 0.39 -7.64
C PRO A 216 -12.12 1.65 -8.00
N GLY A 217 -12.77 2.80 -8.17
CA GLY A 217 -12.16 4.10 -8.42
C GLY A 217 -11.81 4.92 -7.16
N VAL A 218 -12.10 4.40 -5.96
CA VAL A 218 -11.99 5.10 -4.68
C VAL A 218 -11.24 4.21 -3.70
N TRP A 219 -10.29 4.79 -2.97
CA TRP A 219 -9.56 4.10 -1.90
C TRP A 219 -10.38 4.14 -0.61
N ASP A 220 -11.32 3.20 -0.47
CA ASP A 220 -12.22 3.12 0.68
C ASP A 220 -12.29 1.73 1.34
N VAL A 221 -13.13 1.57 2.35
CA VAL A 221 -13.22 0.34 3.14
C VAL A 221 -14.35 -0.59 2.71
N LYS A 222 -15.01 -0.35 1.56
CA LYS A 222 -16.11 -1.20 1.12
C LYS A 222 -15.68 -2.62 0.84
N TYR A 223 -14.48 -2.82 0.30
CA TYR A 223 -13.85 -4.13 0.11
C TYR A 223 -14.00 -5.04 1.34
N TYR A 224 -13.77 -4.53 2.55
CA TYR A 224 -13.84 -5.35 3.77
C TYR A 224 -15.27 -5.85 4.05
N GLY A 225 -16.26 -4.97 3.93
CA GLY A 225 -17.67 -5.35 4.13
C GLY A 225 -18.20 -6.26 3.02
N GLU A 226 -17.86 -5.92 1.77
CA GLU A 226 -18.35 -6.64 0.58
C GLU A 226 -17.65 -7.99 0.37
N THR A 227 -16.42 -8.18 0.88
CA THR A 227 -15.81 -9.53 0.92
C THR A 227 -16.58 -10.46 1.86
N LEU A 228 -17.04 -9.96 3.01
CA LEU A 228 -17.80 -10.74 4.00
C LEU A 228 -19.25 -10.95 3.57
N LYS A 229 -19.82 -9.96 2.87
CA LYS A 229 -21.21 -9.95 2.37
C LYS A 229 -21.24 -9.44 0.93
N PRO A 230 -20.96 -10.32 -0.07
CA PRO A 230 -20.84 -9.90 -1.47
C PRO A 230 -22.10 -9.26 -2.02
N VAL A 231 -21.91 -8.21 -2.82
CA VAL A 231 -22.98 -7.50 -3.53
C VAL A 231 -22.99 -7.91 -5.01
N LYS A 232 -24.04 -7.54 -5.75
CA LYS A 232 -24.10 -7.81 -7.19
C LYS A 232 -23.04 -6.98 -7.92
N GLY A 233 -22.34 -7.61 -8.87
CA GLY A 233 -21.39 -6.91 -9.74
C GLY A 233 -19.97 -6.79 -9.17
N VAL A 234 -19.67 -7.50 -8.08
CA VAL A 234 -18.30 -7.64 -7.56
C VAL A 234 -17.87 -9.11 -7.60
N VAL A 235 -16.57 -9.34 -7.58
CA VAL A 235 -15.95 -10.67 -7.49
C VAL A 235 -15.17 -10.79 -6.20
N VAL A 236 -15.42 -11.85 -5.43
CA VAL A 236 -14.62 -12.17 -4.25
C VAL A 236 -13.66 -13.29 -4.59
N PHE A 237 -12.36 -13.04 -4.43
CA PHE A 237 -11.36 -14.07 -4.62
C PHE A 237 -11.47 -15.15 -3.53
N PRO A 238 -11.27 -16.44 -3.87
CA PRO A 238 -11.29 -17.51 -2.87
C PRO A 238 -10.29 -17.29 -1.72
N SER A 239 -9.09 -16.78 -2.00
CA SER A 239 -8.08 -16.38 -1.01
C SER A 239 -8.62 -15.36 -0.02
N ASP A 240 -9.29 -14.33 -0.52
CA ASP A 240 -9.80 -13.20 0.26
C ASP A 240 -10.94 -13.66 1.18
N ALA A 241 -11.88 -14.45 0.64
CA ALA A 241 -12.95 -15.06 1.43
C ALA A 241 -12.40 -15.92 2.57
N LYS A 242 -11.37 -16.74 2.30
CA LYS A 242 -10.72 -17.60 3.31
C LYS A 242 -9.98 -16.78 4.37
N LEU A 243 -9.22 -15.76 3.97
CA LEU A 243 -8.46 -14.89 4.89
C LEU A 243 -9.40 -14.03 5.75
N ALA A 244 -10.51 -13.56 5.18
CA ALA A 244 -11.51 -12.78 5.88
C ALA A 244 -12.13 -13.54 7.06
N VAL A 245 -12.26 -14.88 6.98
CA VAL A 245 -12.80 -15.71 8.07
C VAL A 245 -11.74 -16.50 8.85
N HIS A 246 -10.45 -16.33 8.52
CA HIS A 246 -9.37 -17.01 9.21
C HIS A 246 -9.28 -16.58 10.69
N PRO A 247 -9.02 -17.47 11.67
CA PRO A 247 -9.12 -17.15 13.10
C PRO A 247 -8.24 -15.97 13.59
N THR A 248 -7.09 -15.75 12.94
CA THR A 248 -6.15 -14.67 13.26
C THR A 248 -6.32 -13.47 12.32
N VAL A 249 -6.03 -13.65 11.02
CA VAL A 249 -6.16 -12.59 10.00
C VAL A 249 -7.58 -12.03 9.90
N GLY A 250 -8.61 -12.88 10.01
CA GLY A 250 -10.01 -12.47 9.91
C GLY A 250 -10.36 -11.40 10.95
N LYS A 251 -9.95 -11.58 12.21
CA LYS A 251 -10.21 -10.58 13.27
C LYS A 251 -9.67 -9.20 12.92
N GLU A 252 -8.47 -9.14 12.32
CA GLU A 252 -7.88 -7.88 11.86
C GLU A 252 -8.62 -7.33 10.64
N PHE A 253 -9.01 -8.20 9.71
CA PHE A 253 -9.81 -7.89 8.53
C PHE A 253 -11.17 -7.27 8.90
N GLN A 254 -11.94 -7.89 9.80
CA GLN A 254 -13.18 -7.31 10.33
C GLN A 254 -12.93 -5.97 11.02
N GLY A 255 -11.76 -5.83 11.66
CA GLY A 255 -11.37 -4.60 12.33
C GLY A 255 -11.19 -3.39 11.43
N PHE A 256 -11.19 -3.54 10.09
CA PHE A 256 -11.12 -2.45 9.12
C PHE A 256 -12.47 -2.11 8.47
N VAL A 257 -13.50 -2.95 8.66
CA VAL A 257 -14.87 -2.65 8.21
C VAL A 257 -15.30 -1.29 8.79
N ASP A 258 -15.77 -0.41 7.91
CA ASP A 258 -16.22 0.96 8.23
C ASP A 258 -15.18 1.83 8.97
N ASN A 259 -13.89 1.46 8.92
CA ASN A 259 -12.83 2.17 9.65
C ASN A 259 -11.66 2.62 8.76
N GLN A 260 -11.95 3.62 7.92
CA GLN A 260 -10.98 4.22 6.98
C GLN A 260 -9.69 4.66 7.66
N GLY A 261 -9.77 5.37 8.79
CA GLY A 261 -8.59 5.92 9.46
C GLY A 261 -7.65 4.83 9.95
N LYS A 262 -8.20 3.77 10.56
CA LYS A 262 -7.43 2.61 11.02
C LYS A 262 -6.81 1.85 9.86
N TRP A 263 -7.55 1.66 8.76
CA TRP A 263 -7.02 1.01 7.56
C TRP A 263 -5.91 1.83 6.92
N ASN A 264 -6.15 3.10 6.61
CA ASN A 264 -5.17 3.99 5.96
C ASN A 264 -3.84 4.05 6.73
N GLY A 265 -3.91 4.24 8.06
CA GLY A 265 -2.70 4.28 8.89
C GLY A 265 -1.93 2.96 8.83
N LYS A 266 -2.62 1.82 8.93
CA LYS A 266 -1.97 0.51 8.93
C LYS A 266 -1.48 0.09 7.55
N PHE A 267 -2.22 0.42 6.49
CA PHE A 267 -1.79 0.20 5.11
C PHE A 267 -0.51 0.97 4.82
N ALA A 268 -0.44 2.25 5.18
CA ALA A 268 0.75 3.06 4.95
C ALA A 268 1.99 2.52 5.67
N GLU A 269 1.81 2.01 6.90
CA GLU A 269 2.89 1.35 7.66
C GLU A 269 3.35 0.05 6.97
N ALA A 270 2.41 -0.84 6.62
CA ALA A 270 2.71 -2.12 6.00
C ALA A 270 3.34 -1.97 4.60
N MET A 271 2.79 -1.06 3.79
CA MET A 271 3.33 -0.72 2.47
C MET A 271 4.72 -0.06 2.59
N GLY A 272 4.91 0.86 3.54
CA GLY A 272 6.21 1.47 3.81
C GLY A 272 7.27 0.41 4.16
N LYS A 273 6.91 -0.59 4.96
CA LYS A 273 7.76 -1.75 5.23
C LYS A 273 8.02 -2.60 3.99
N MET A 274 6.99 -2.91 3.20
CA MET A 274 7.13 -3.72 1.97
C MET A 274 8.11 -3.06 0.98
N THR A 275 8.02 -1.74 0.82
CA THR A 275 8.88 -0.99 -0.12
C THR A 275 10.36 -0.93 0.30
N LEU A 276 10.71 -1.51 1.45
CA LEU A 276 12.07 -1.70 1.93
C LEU A 276 12.55 -3.16 1.79
N PHE A 277 11.75 -4.06 1.22
CA PHE A 277 12.20 -5.43 0.94
C PHE A 277 13.38 -5.43 -0.02
N GLY A 278 14.39 -6.26 0.29
CA GLY A 278 15.67 -6.26 -0.43
C GLY A 278 16.65 -5.17 -0.03
N SER A 279 16.25 -4.22 0.81
CA SER A 279 17.12 -3.14 1.31
C SER A 279 17.57 -3.39 2.75
N SER A 280 18.74 -2.85 3.11
CA SER A 280 19.24 -2.85 4.51
C SER A 280 18.57 -1.76 5.34
N GLY A 281 17.23 -1.77 5.38
CA GLY A 281 16.42 -0.66 5.89
C GLY A 281 16.58 0.58 5.02
N THR A 282 16.68 1.75 5.65
CA THR A 282 16.83 3.04 4.91
C THR A 282 18.28 3.40 4.62
N ASN A 283 19.25 2.54 4.97
CA ASN A 283 20.67 2.82 4.77
C ASN A 283 20.98 2.94 3.27
N GLY A 284 21.52 4.11 2.87
CA GLY A 284 21.83 4.42 1.48
C GLY A 284 20.62 4.87 0.64
N LEU A 285 19.43 4.99 1.24
CA LEU A 285 18.25 5.52 0.58
C LEU A 285 17.97 6.97 0.98
N VAL A 286 17.32 7.71 0.10
CA VAL A 286 16.90 9.10 0.28
C VAL A 286 15.38 9.15 0.49
N ASP A 287 14.93 9.88 1.51
CA ASP A 287 13.50 10.12 1.73
C ASP A 287 12.95 11.08 0.66
N CYS A 288 12.04 10.57 -0.17
CA CYS A 288 11.33 11.29 -1.22
C CYS A 288 9.82 11.36 -0.97
N THR A 289 9.36 11.11 0.25
CA THR A 289 7.93 11.17 0.62
C THR A 289 7.33 12.54 0.31
N GLY A 290 8.11 13.62 0.48
CA GLY A 290 7.68 14.98 0.18
C GLY A 290 7.44 15.28 -1.31
N ALA A 291 7.94 14.44 -2.22
CA ALA A 291 7.71 14.57 -3.66
C ALA A 291 6.38 13.92 -4.11
N LEU A 292 5.75 13.10 -3.27
CA LEU A 292 4.41 12.59 -3.53
C LEU A 292 3.37 13.70 -3.41
N PRO A 293 2.22 13.61 -4.12
CA PRO A 293 1.13 14.56 -3.91
C PRO A 293 0.64 14.46 -2.46
N LYS A 294 0.19 15.58 -1.92
CA LYS A 294 -0.47 15.56 -0.62
C LYS A 294 -1.80 14.82 -0.78
N SER A 295 -2.14 13.95 0.18
CA SER A 295 -3.43 13.24 0.16
C SER A 295 -4.53 14.27 -0.06
N THR A 296 -5.16 14.18 -1.23
CA THR A 296 -6.04 15.23 -1.69
C THR A 296 -7.28 15.19 -0.80
N ASN A 297 -7.61 16.33 -0.19
CA ASN A 297 -9.01 16.70 -0.15
C ASN A 297 -9.41 16.89 -1.62
N VAL A 298 -9.79 15.78 -2.27
CA VAL A 298 -10.20 15.63 -3.68
C VAL A 298 -11.09 16.78 -4.16
N LYS A 299 -11.85 17.39 -3.25
CA LYS A 299 -12.65 18.61 -3.45
C LYS A 299 -11.88 19.86 -3.93
N ARG A 300 -10.58 20.01 -3.65
CA ARG A 300 -9.82 21.23 -4.01
C ARG A 300 -9.29 21.17 -5.45
N GLU A 301 -8.82 20.01 -5.88
CA GLU A 301 -8.23 19.86 -7.23
C GLU A 301 -9.31 19.65 -8.30
N MET A 302 -10.44 19.02 -7.96
CA MET A 302 -11.62 18.97 -8.84
C MET A 302 -12.23 20.35 -9.15
N ARG A 303 -12.04 21.36 -8.30
CA ARG A 303 -12.51 22.74 -8.56
C ARG A 303 -11.63 23.51 -9.55
N GLY A 304 -10.41 23.02 -9.83
CA GLY A 304 -9.44 23.68 -10.71
C GLY A 304 -9.41 23.14 -12.14
N MET A 305 -10.13 22.05 -12.45
CA MET A 305 -10.13 21.47 -13.79
C MET A 305 -11.12 22.22 -14.71
N PRO A 306 -10.71 22.63 -15.93
CA PRO A 306 -11.63 23.24 -16.88
C PRO A 306 -12.74 22.25 -17.25
N LEU A 307 -13.99 22.61 -16.99
CA LEU A 307 -15.18 21.77 -17.20
C LEU A 307 -15.49 21.46 -18.68
N PHE A 308 -14.67 21.95 -19.62
CA PHE A 308 -14.90 21.82 -21.05
C PHE A 308 -13.56 21.55 -21.78
N ALA A 309 -13.09 20.31 -21.70
CA ALA A 309 -12.15 19.78 -22.69
C ALA A 309 -12.93 18.83 -23.62
N PRO A 310 -12.86 18.99 -24.96
CA PRO A 310 -13.57 18.10 -25.87
C PRO A 310 -13.04 16.68 -25.76
N ARG A 311 -13.95 15.71 -25.68
CA ARG A 311 -13.60 14.29 -25.85
C ARG A 311 -13.40 14.03 -27.34
N HIS A 312 -12.20 13.61 -27.73
CA HIS A 312 -11.96 12.95 -29.02
C HIS A 312 -12.14 11.45 -28.86
#